data_AF-A0A819NZP9-F1
#
_entry.id   AF-A0A819NZP9-F1
#
_cell.length_a   1.000
_cell.length_b   1.000
_cell.length_c   1.000
_cell.angle_alpha   90.00
_cell.angle_beta   90.00
_cell.angle_gamma   90.00
#
_symmetry.space_group_name_H-M   'P 1'
#
loop_
_entity.id
_entity.type
_entity.pdbx_description
1 polymer ?
#
loop_
_entity_poly.entity_id
_entity_poly.type
_entity_poly.pdbx_seq_one_letter_code
_entity_poly.pdbx_strand_id
1 'polypeptide(L)'
;MMKFCSRKSYSKTISNTQYEDLTKDPIGTVHRIYDHFDFFKWSDKFENAMRAWLTDNPQGKQGRHSYSLNEFILETQMDKQLYKDYEKIFLS
;
A
#
# COMPACT_ATOMS: atom_id res chain seq x y z
N MET A 1 -23.64 -3.57 5.30
CA MET A 1 -22.69 -3.29 6.39
C MET A 1 -21.50 -4.23 6.25
N MET A 2 -20.33 -3.72 5.84
CA MET A 2 -19.12 -4.55 5.72
C MET A 2 -18.70 -5.01 7.11
N LYS A 3 -18.85 -6.30 7.40
CA LYS A 3 -18.31 -6.90 8.62
C LYS A 3 -16.80 -7.07 8.42
N PHE A 4 -16.01 -6.15 8.97
CA PHE A 4 -14.59 -6.42 9.18
C PHE A 4 -14.48 -7.49 10.28
N CYS A 5 -14.15 -8.72 9.88
CA CYS A 5 -13.94 -9.82 10.83
C CYS A 5 -12.86 -9.42 11.85
N SER A 6 -13.18 -9.57 13.14
CA SER A 6 -12.24 -9.37 14.25
C SER A 6 -10.97 -10.19 14.02
N ARG A 7 -9.80 -9.60 14.33
CA ARG A 7 -8.46 -10.20 14.20
C ARG A 7 -8.45 -11.70 14.59
N LYS A 8 -8.54 -12.58 13.59
CA LYS A 8 -7.83 -13.85 13.66
C LYS A 8 -6.38 -13.52 13.35
N SER A 9 -5.46 -14.01 14.18
CA SER A 9 -4.03 -13.80 13.98
C SER A 9 -3.58 -14.56 12.73
N TYR A 10 -3.58 -13.88 11.59
CA TYR A 10 -2.98 -14.35 10.33
C TYR A 10 -1.56 -13.78 10.20
N SER A 11 -0.81 -13.71 11.30
CA SER A 11 0.34 -12.80 11.44
C SER A 11 1.52 -13.07 10.50
N LYS A 12 1.49 -14.14 9.71
CA LYS A 12 2.46 -14.45 8.64
C LYS A 12 1.84 -14.63 7.26
N THR A 13 0.53 -14.43 7.10
CA THR A 13 -0.18 -14.66 5.82
C THR A 13 -0.54 -13.36 5.11
N ILE A 14 -0.62 -12.25 5.85
CA ILE A 14 -1.01 -10.95 5.31
C ILE A 14 -0.01 -9.90 5.79
N SER A 15 0.65 -9.23 4.84
CA SER A 15 1.46 -8.04 5.08
C SER A 15 0.68 -6.79 4.72
N ASN A 16 0.64 -5.81 5.63
CA ASN A 16 0.01 -4.50 5.39
C ASN A 16 1.10 -3.50 5.04
N THR A 17 0.94 -2.77 3.94
CA THR A 17 1.88 -1.75 3.48
C THR A 17 1.13 -0.45 3.24
N GLN A 18 1.57 0.63 3.86
CA GLN A 18 1.01 1.95 3.60
C GLN A 18 1.53 2.49 2.28
N TYR A 19 0.67 3.19 1.55
CA TYR A 19 1.06 3.81 0.28
C TYR A 19 2.18 4.84 0.45
N GLU A 20 2.15 5.60 1.55
CA GLU A 20 3.19 6.58 1.86
C GLU A 20 4.56 5.93 2.08
N ASP A 21 4.60 4.79 2.78
CA ASP A 21 5.84 4.02 2.99
C ASP A 21 6.40 3.50 1.66
N LEU A 22 5.51 2.99 0.79
CA LEU A 22 5.90 2.46 -0.52
C LEU A 22 6.45 3.55 -1.44
N THR A 23 5.83 4.72 -1.45
CA THR A 23 6.27 5.84 -2.31
C THR A 23 7.54 6.51 -1.80
N LYS A 24 7.72 6.59 -0.48
CA LYS A 24 8.93 7.17 0.15
C LYS A 24 10.14 6.25 0.05
N ASP A 25 9.95 4.94 0.25
CA ASP A 25 11.02 3.94 0.26
C ASP A 25 10.52 2.61 -0.33
N PRO A 26 10.50 2.47 -1.66
CA PRO A 26 9.98 1.28 -2.32
C PRO A 26 10.83 0.03 -2.05
N ILE A 27 12.16 0.16 -2.03
CA ILE A 27 13.06 -0.98 -1.80
C ILE A 27 12.96 -1.47 -0.36
N GLY A 28 13.02 -0.57 0.63
CA GLY A 28 12.86 -0.97 2.03
C GLY A 28 11.46 -1.51 2.33
N THR A 29 10.43 -1.06 1.59
CA THR A 29 9.10 -1.67 1.67
C THR A 29 9.10 -3.12 1.19
N VAL A 30 9.75 -3.42 0.07
CA VAL A 30 9.88 -4.81 -0.41
C VAL A 30 10.68 -5.67 0.57
N HIS A 31 11.75 -5.13 1.20
CA HIS A 31 12.46 -5.82 2.29
C HIS A 31 11.52 -6.21 3.43
N ARG A 32 10.73 -5.26 3.96
CA ARG A 32 9.77 -5.51 5.04
C ARG A 32 8.76 -6.60 4.68
N ILE A 33 8.32 -6.64 3.42
CA ILE A 33 7.44 -7.70 2.91
C ILE A 33 8.16 -9.06 2.92
N TYR A 34 9.38 -9.14 2.41
CA TYR A 34 10.15 -10.38 2.37
C TYR A 34 10.45 -10.91 3.77
N ASP A 35 10.85 -10.02 4.69
CA ASP A 35 11.10 -10.36 6.09
C ASP A 35 9.84 -10.89 6.78
N HIS A 36 8.67 -10.27 6.52
CA HIS A 36 7.39 -10.70 7.09
C HIS A 36 7.02 -12.15 6.73
N PHE A 37 7.38 -12.59 5.51
CA PHE A 37 7.08 -13.92 4.99
C PHE A 37 8.25 -14.91 5.16
N ASP A 38 9.31 -14.54 5.89
CA ASP A 38 10.55 -15.30 6.04
C ASP A 38 11.20 -15.71 4.69
N PHE A 39 11.10 -14.85 3.68
CA PHE A 39 11.75 -15.10 2.39
C PHE A 39 13.22 -14.69 2.46
N PHE A 40 14.08 -15.65 2.79
CA PHE A 40 15.53 -15.44 2.95
C PHE A 40 16.29 -15.18 1.64
N LYS A 41 15.63 -15.23 0.48
CA LYS A 41 16.29 -15.04 -0.83
C LYS A 41 16.25 -13.57 -1.22
N TRP A 42 17.16 -12.79 -0.63
CA TRP A 42 17.51 -11.46 -1.12
C TRP A 42 18.90 -11.51 -1.77
N SER A 43 19.02 -11.08 -3.02
CA SER A 43 20.29 -11.08 -3.73
C SER A 43 20.55 -9.70 -4.33
N ASP A 44 21.83 -9.34 -4.46
CA ASP A 44 22.23 -8.07 -5.06
C ASP A 44 21.68 -7.94 -6.49
N LYS A 45 21.61 -9.04 -7.24
CA LYS A 45 21.03 -9.06 -8.59
C LYS A 45 19.55 -8.68 -8.58
N PHE A 46 18.79 -9.18 -7.61
CA PHE A 46 17.36 -8.88 -7.47
C PHE A 46 17.15 -7.41 -7.11
N GLU A 47 17.91 -6.89 -6.14
CA GLU A 47 17.81 -5.49 -5.74
C GLU A 47 18.22 -4.54 -6.86
N ASN A 48 19.32 -4.83 -7.56
CA ASN A 48 19.79 -4.01 -8.68
C ASN A 48 18.77 -3.97 -9.82
N ALA A 49 18.09 -5.09 -10.11
CA ALA A 49 17.01 -5.12 -11.09
C ALA A 49 15.82 -4.22 -10.68
N MET A 50 15.44 -4.24 -9.40
CA MET A 50 14.39 -3.33 -8.89
C MET A 50 14.81 -1.86 -9.00
N ARG A 51 16.06 -1.53 -8.63
CA ARG A 51 16.60 -0.17 -8.72
C ARG A 51 16.64 0.34 -10.17
N ALA A 52 17.04 -0.52 -11.11
CA ALA A 52 17.01 -0.19 -12.53
C ALA A 52 15.57 0.08 -13.00
N TRP A 53 14.63 -0.79 -12.64
CA TRP A 53 13.22 -0.62 -13.00
C TRP A 53 12.63 0.68 -12.45
N LEU A 54 12.93 1.04 -11.20
CA LEU A 54 12.47 2.30 -10.58
C LEU A 54 13.03 3.53 -11.30
N THR A 55 14.27 3.47 -11.76
CA THR A 55 14.90 4.55 -12.56
C THR A 55 14.16 4.74 -13.88
N ASP A 56 13.78 3.65 -14.55
CA ASP A 56 13.11 3.69 -15.85
C ASP A 56 11.61 3.98 -15.75
N ASN A 57 11.01 3.81 -14.57
CA ASN A 57 9.57 3.93 -14.32
C ASN A 57 9.26 4.85 -13.14
N PRO A 58 9.64 6.14 -13.21
CA PRO A 58 9.30 7.09 -12.16
C PRO A 58 7.78 7.23 -12.01
N GLN A 59 7.34 7.40 -10.77
CA GLN A 59 5.93 7.63 -10.45
C GLN A 59 5.40 8.85 -11.21
N GLY A 60 4.25 8.70 -11.88
CA GLY A 60 3.66 9.78 -12.68
C GLY A 60 4.19 9.89 -14.12
N LYS A 61 4.98 8.92 -14.61
CA LYS A 61 5.43 8.84 -16.02
C LYS A 61 4.29 8.95 -17.05
N GLN A 62 3.07 8.57 -16.69
CA GLN A 62 1.88 8.62 -17.56
C GLN A 62 0.95 9.82 -17.26
N GLY A 63 1.41 10.80 -16.48
CA GLY A 63 0.60 11.92 -16.01
C GLY A 63 -0.20 11.60 -14.74
N ARG A 64 -0.67 12.64 -14.04
CA ARG A 64 -1.50 12.50 -12.85
C ARG A 64 -2.96 12.68 -13.23
N HIS A 65 -3.76 11.63 -13.11
CA HIS A 65 -5.21 11.76 -13.19
C HIS A 65 -5.70 12.55 -11.98
N SER A 66 -6.37 13.66 -12.23
CA SER A 66 -7.04 14.45 -11.19
C SER A 66 -8.49 13.98 -11.15
N TYR A 67 -8.88 13.37 -10.02
CA TYR A 67 -10.26 12.98 -9.76
C TYR A 67 -10.83 13.94 -8.73
N SER A 68 -12.05 14.45 -8.97
CA SER A 68 -12.81 15.18 -7.96
C SER A 68 -14.03 14.37 -7.51
N LEU A 69 -14.39 14.46 -6.23
CA LEU A 69 -15.59 13.78 -5.70
C LEU A 69 -16.87 14.23 -6.41
N ASN A 70 -16.89 15.48 -6.88
CA ASN A 70 -18.01 16.08 -7.62
C ASN A 70 -18.31 15.36 -8.94
N GLU A 71 -17.31 14.72 -9.57
CA GLU A 71 -17.51 13.93 -10.80
C GLU A 71 -18.33 12.66 -10.56
N PHE A 72 -18.42 12.19 -9.32
CA PHE A 72 -19.03 10.91 -8.95
C PHE A 72 -20.28 11.06 -8.07
N ILE A 73 -20.77 12.28 -7.85
CA ILE A 73 -21.90 12.57 -6.93
C ILE A 73 -21.64 11.94 -5.55
N LEU A 74 -20.39 12.05 -5.05
CA LEU A 74 -19.99 11.57 -3.72
C LEU A 74 -19.95 12.73 -2.73
N GLU A 75 -20.53 12.51 -1.55
CA GLU A 75 -20.50 13.47 -0.44
C GLU A 75 -19.43 13.09 0.59
N THR A 76 -18.52 14.02 0.90
CA THR A 76 -17.35 13.79 1.76
C THR A 76 -17.69 13.24 3.15
N GLN A 77 -18.87 13.57 3.68
CA GLN A 77 -19.29 13.06 5.00
C GLN A 77 -19.74 11.60 4.94
N MET A 78 -20.39 11.18 3.85
CA MET A 78 -20.81 9.79 3.65
C MET A 78 -19.58 8.88 3.50
N ASP A 79 -18.56 9.34 2.79
CA ASP A 79 -17.31 8.59 2.61
C ASP A 79 -16.57 8.38 3.94
N LYS A 80 -16.40 9.44 4.75
CA LYS A 80 -15.75 9.32 6.08
C LYS A 80 -16.47 8.33 6.99
N GLN A 81 -17.80 8.35 7.00
CA GLN A 81 -18.56 7.42 7.81
C GLN A 81 -18.45 5.98 7.30
N LEU A 82 -18.36 5.79 5.99
CA LEU A 82 -18.15 4.47 5.37
C LEU A 82 -16.78 3.88 5.72
N TYR A 83 -15.73 4.70 5.71
CA TYR A 83 -14.35 4.25 5.92
C TYR A 83 -13.87 4.31 7.38
N LYS A 84 -14.64 4.88 8.30
CA LYS A 84 -14.26 5.09 9.71
C LYS A 84 -13.63 3.87 10.39
N ASP A 85 -14.21 2.69 10.19
CA ASP A 85 -13.70 1.45 10.80
C ASP A 85 -12.37 1.02 10.17
N TYR A 86 -12.21 1.22 8.84
CA TYR A 86 -10.96 0.95 8.14
C TYR A 86 -9.85 1.89 8.59
N GLU A 87 -10.12 3.21 8.62
CA GLU A 87 -9.14 4.21 9.06
C GLU A 87 -8.67 3.95 10.49
N LYS A 88 -9.59 3.60 11.39
CA LYS A 88 -9.24 3.24 12.78
C LYS A 88 -8.34 2.01 12.89
N ILE A 89 -8.44 1.07 11.95
CA ILE A 89 -7.65 -0.17 12.00
C ILE A 89 -6.29 0.01 11.31
N PHE A 90 -6.23 0.80 10.25
CA PHE A 90 -5.09 0.83 9.33
C PHE A 90 -4.40 2.19 9.19
N LEU A 91 -4.98 3.30 9.66
CA LEU A 91 -4.44 4.65 9.49
C LEU A 91 -4.23 5.43 10.82
N SER A 92 -4.42 4.79 11.98
CA SER A 92 -4.12 5.36 13.32
C SER A 92 -2.73 4.98 13.81
#